data_AF-A0A7J7Q3A7-F1
#
_entry.id   AF-A0A7J7Q3A7-F1
#
_cell.length_a   1.000
_cell.length_b   1.000
_cell.length_c   1.000
_cell.angle_alpha   90.00
_cell.angle_beta   90.00
_cell.angle_gamma   90.00
#
_symmetry.space_group_name_H-M   'P 1'
#
loop_
_entity.id
_entity.type
_entity.pdbx_description
1 polymer ?
#
loop_
_entity_poly.entity_id
_entity_poly.type
_entity_poly.pdbx_seq_one_letter_code
_entity_poly.pdbx_strand_id
1 'polypeptide(L)'
;MADHLEPLLREAEGFGDGGCDFSIFDNELLAELKSMEAGAAGQPEHVEDEDVYKMRELIREKPKDVIQYLEEEGVAKLGEFEVQDAVAFKAFGNDNIMTTGADHYEVDWEHMWRDQLSEYSRSAAGIGWTTKITMEAHVVNLRDAAAEGSKGLLHPLLKRYHARGCSAGVFGLPAVQAVINYKWHTWAKKFLLYELACYLAWLAGYTAFTLLFQQEDWTMTIWQLMADRNGFAATVFSLLTLVPMAPFLYMELCTIAAYGFGWVGMWNIMDLVSYILQIVICVLHVQREFMDEGWFSVMLATQHVLMWTKLHYFAKAFNPTKTTLVDTVSRILEDLKWFLVFLTLTMLGFALAFYSLYRQDREQFVDFANVWHSMASMYSFMLAMFDYNVFYNSTNPTAAMLLFIAFEFVMNVLLLNVLIASMTNSFSKITQDEGLRFLCSKAEIIDELETTLPDWVRSPSWHPPFVHILKFHPDSTYEVRGSGKTLC
;
A
#
# COMPACT_ATOMS: atom_id res chain seq x y z
N MET A 1 24.12 -18.59 -39.80
CA MET A 1 23.81 -18.00 -41.12
C MET A 1 24.31 -16.56 -41.13
N ALA A 2 25.63 -16.37 -40.95
CA ALA A 2 26.25 -15.06 -40.72
C ALA A 2 27.72 -14.99 -41.22
N ASP A 3 28.10 -15.83 -42.20
CA ASP A 3 29.47 -15.91 -42.74
C ASP A 3 29.53 -15.73 -44.28
N HIS A 4 28.49 -15.18 -44.89
CA HIS A 4 28.41 -15.03 -46.35
C HIS A 4 28.10 -13.62 -46.87
N LEU A 5 28.10 -12.59 -46.03
CA LEU A 5 27.80 -11.21 -46.44
C LEU A 5 29.01 -10.26 -46.50
N GLU A 6 30.19 -10.66 -46.00
CA GLU A 6 31.39 -9.82 -46.03
C GLU A 6 32.07 -9.63 -47.41
N PRO A 7 32.02 -10.58 -48.37
CA PRO A 7 32.71 -10.38 -49.64
C PRO A 7 31.95 -9.49 -50.64
N LEU A 8 30.63 -9.27 -50.47
CA LEU A 8 29.82 -8.45 -51.39
C LEU A 8 29.88 -6.95 -51.06
N LEU A 9 30.16 -6.57 -49.81
CA LEU A 9 30.30 -5.16 -49.41
C LEU A 9 31.66 -4.58 -49.83
N ARG A 10 32.69 -5.42 -50.08
CA ARG A 10 34.01 -4.97 -50.55
C ARG A 10 34.09 -4.66 -52.04
N GLU A 11 33.15 -5.14 -52.85
CA GLU A 11 33.07 -4.78 -54.28
C GLU A 11 32.33 -3.44 -54.51
N ALA A 12 31.61 -2.92 -53.51
CA ALA A 12 30.85 -1.67 -53.61
C ALA A 12 31.66 -0.41 -53.26
N GLU A 13 32.80 -0.52 -52.56
CA GLU A 13 33.64 0.63 -52.17
C GLU A 13 34.76 0.95 -53.18
N GLY A 14 34.80 0.23 -54.31
CA GLY A 14 35.92 0.22 -55.24
C GLY A 14 35.70 0.93 -56.58
N PHE A 15 34.75 1.84 -56.76
CA PHE A 15 34.67 2.64 -57.99
C PHE A 15 34.04 4.02 -57.71
N GLY A 16 34.92 5.02 -57.58
CA GLY A 16 34.55 6.40 -57.86
C GLY A 16 34.66 6.67 -59.36
N ASP A 17 33.79 7.56 -59.81
CA ASP A 17 33.81 8.30 -61.08
C ASP A 17 32.97 7.70 -62.23
N GLY A 18 31.98 8.50 -62.68
CA GLY A 18 31.13 8.21 -63.85
C GLY A 18 29.64 8.22 -63.54
N GLY A 19 28.97 9.31 -63.92
CA GLY A 19 27.52 9.47 -63.77
C GLY A 19 26.71 8.36 -64.45
N CYS A 20 25.79 7.77 -63.70
CA CYS A 20 24.63 7.03 -64.20
C CYS A 20 23.49 7.21 -63.18
N ASP A 21 22.33 7.63 -63.69
CA ASP A 21 21.05 7.64 -62.98
C ASP A 21 20.79 6.27 -62.34
N PHE A 22 20.62 6.25 -61.01
CA PHE A 22 20.06 5.12 -60.29
C PHE A 22 18.79 5.57 -59.57
N SER A 23 17.75 5.88 -60.33
CA SER A 23 16.37 5.79 -59.85
C SER A 23 15.94 4.33 -59.87
N ILE A 24 16.51 3.51 -58.98
CA ILE A 24 16.08 2.13 -58.74
C ILE A 24 15.99 1.90 -57.24
N PHE A 25 15.07 2.63 -56.62
CA PHE A 25 14.21 2.03 -55.61
C PHE A 25 12.82 2.22 -56.17
N ASP A 26 12.26 1.16 -56.76
CA ASP A 26 10.90 1.18 -57.26
C ASP A 26 9.99 1.63 -56.11
N ASN A 27 9.33 2.78 -56.30
CA ASN A 27 8.31 3.28 -55.38
C ASN A 27 7.21 2.23 -55.12
N GLU A 28 7.08 1.25 -56.02
CA GLU A 28 6.20 0.10 -55.93
C GLU A 28 6.66 -0.92 -54.88
N LEU A 29 7.97 -1.15 -54.73
CA LEU A 29 8.54 -2.07 -53.73
C LEU A 29 8.59 -1.43 -52.34
N LEU A 30 8.80 -0.11 -52.28
CA LEU A 30 8.61 0.68 -51.06
C LEU A 30 7.13 0.79 -50.66
N ALA A 31 6.21 0.81 -51.64
CA ALA A 31 4.77 0.75 -51.39
C ALA A 31 4.33 -0.65 -50.96
N GLU A 32 4.94 -1.73 -51.48
CA GLU A 32 4.73 -3.11 -51.03
C GLU A 32 5.29 -3.34 -49.63
N LEU A 33 6.48 -2.83 -49.29
CA LEU A 33 7.01 -2.92 -47.93
C LEU A 33 6.16 -2.11 -46.94
N LYS A 34 5.69 -0.93 -47.34
CA LYS A 34 4.73 -0.15 -46.53
C LYS A 34 3.36 -0.79 -46.46
N SER A 35 2.90 -1.52 -47.47
CA SER A 35 1.63 -2.24 -47.43
C SER A 35 1.75 -3.56 -46.66
N MET A 36 2.93 -4.16 -46.58
CA MET A 36 3.25 -5.29 -45.70
C MET A 36 3.43 -4.84 -44.25
N GLU A 37 4.02 -3.68 -43.98
CA GLU A 37 4.04 -3.06 -42.63
C GLU A 37 2.63 -2.58 -42.22
N ALA A 38 1.86 -1.98 -43.12
CA ALA A 38 0.48 -1.60 -42.87
C ALA A 38 -0.48 -2.81 -42.78
N GLY A 39 -0.13 -3.94 -43.41
CA GLY A 39 -0.82 -5.22 -43.27
C GLY A 39 -0.42 -6.00 -42.01
N ALA A 40 0.73 -5.67 -41.40
CA ALA A 40 1.16 -6.16 -40.09
C ALA A 40 0.58 -5.34 -38.93
N ALA A 41 0.20 -4.08 -39.20
CA ALA A 41 -0.75 -3.33 -38.36
C ALA A 41 -2.16 -3.86 -38.66
N GLY A 42 -2.45 -5.08 -38.20
CA GLY A 42 -3.75 -5.70 -38.36
C GLY A 42 -4.86 -4.71 -37.99
N GLN A 43 -5.78 -4.48 -38.93
CA GLN A 43 -7.10 -3.98 -38.55
C GLN A 43 -7.58 -4.88 -37.40
N PRO A 44 -8.08 -4.32 -36.29
CA PRO A 44 -8.58 -5.14 -35.20
C PRO A 44 -9.59 -6.12 -35.79
N GLU A 45 -9.34 -7.42 -35.62
CA GLU A 45 -10.34 -8.44 -35.94
C GLU A 45 -11.66 -8.02 -35.26
N HIS A 46 -12.76 -8.12 -35.99
CA HIS A 46 -14.08 -7.79 -35.45
C HIS A 46 -14.36 -8.84 -34.37
N VAL A 47 -14.27 -8.45 -33.09
CA VAL A 47 -14.47 -9.34 -31.95
C VAL A 47 -15.85 -9.04 -31.39
N GLU A 48 -16.77 -9.99 -31.49
CA GLU A 48 -18.10 -9.84 -30.93
C GLU A 48 -18.05 -9.90 -29.40
N ASP A 49 -18.92 -9.14 -28.72
CA ASP A 49 -19.03 -9.10 -27.24
C ASP A 49 -19.27 -10.49 -26.58
N GLU A 50 -19.64 -11.50 -27.37
CA GLU A 50 -19.86 -12.89 -26.93
C GLU A 50 -18.58 -13.75 -26.94
N ASP A 51 -17.56 -13.37 -27.71
CA ASP A 51 -16.31 -14.14 -27.84
C ASP A 51 -15.28 -13.80 -26.74
N VAL A 52 -15.55 -12.77 -25.93
CA VAL A 52 -14.68 -12.36 -24.83
C VAL A 52 -15.00 -13.15 -23.56
N TYR A 53 -14.00 -13.86 -23.03
CA TYR A 53 -14.14 -14.64 -21.81
C TYR A 53 -14.56 -13.79 -20.59
N LYS A 54 -15.48 -14.32 -19.77
CA LYS A 54 -15.68 -13.84 -18.40
C LYS A 54 -14.66 -14.48 -17.46
N MET A 55 -14.30 -13.80 -16.38
CA MET A 55 -13.30 -14.32 -15.42
C MET A 55 -13.66 -15.70 -14.87
N ARG A 56 -14.95 -15.96 -14.59
CA ARG A 56 -15.41 -17.28 -14.10
C ARG A 56 -15.29 -18.39 -15.15
N GLU A 57 -15.53 -18.06 -16.42
CA GLU A 57 -15.42 -18.98 -17.55
C GLU A 57 -13.95 -19.30 -17.81
N LEU A 58 -13.09 -18.29 -17.81
CA LEU A 58 -11.63 -18.46 -17.92
C LEU A 58 -11.07 -19.37 -16.83
N ILE A 59 -11.47 -19.18 -15.56
CA ILE A 59 -11.05 -20.05 -14.45
C ILE A 59 -11.55 -21.50 -14.65
N ARG A 60 -12.75 -21.68 -15.19
CA ARG A 60 -13.36 -23.00 -15.41
C ARG A 60 -12.73 -23.75 -16.58
N GLU A 61 -12.41 -23.05 -17.65
CA GLU A 61 -11.92 -23.64 -18.90
C GLU A 61 -10.40 -23.81 -18.92
N LYS A 62 -9.65 -22.84 -18.37
CA LYS A 62 -8.18 -22.85 -18.34
C LYS A 62 -7.62 -22.58 -16.93
N PRO A 63 -7.87 -23.44 -15.92
CA PRO A 63 -7.47 -23.20 -14.53
C PRO A 63 -5.96 -23.07 -14.30
N LYS A 64 -5.13 -23.69 -15.14
CA LYS A 64 -3.67 -23.66 -15.02
C LYS A 64 -3.05 -22.45 -15.74
N ASP A 65 -3.70 -21.95 -16.79
CA ASP A 65 -3.11 -20.97 -17.72
C ASP A 65 -3.73 -19.58 -17.56
N VAL A 66 -4.59 -19.36 -16.56
CA VAL A 66 -5.24 -18.05 -16.31
C VAL A 66 -4.22 -16.90 -16.24
N ILE A 67 -3.08 -17.10 -15.56
CA ILE A 67 -2.05 -16.06 -15.41
C ILE A 67 -1.35 -15.80 -16.75
N GLN A 68 -1.06 -16.87 -17.50
CA GLN A 68 -0.43 -16.76 -18.82
C GLN A 68 -1.36 -16.06 -19.82
N TYR A 69 -2.66 -16.40 -19.81
CA TYR A 69 -3.66 -15.68 -20.60
C TYR A 69 -3.73 -14.19 -20.23
N LEU A 70 -3.70 -13.85 -18.94
CA LEU A 70 -3.69 -12.45 -18.50
C LEU A 70 -2.42 -11.70 -18.92
N GLU A 71 -1.30 -12.41 -19.10
CA GLU A 71 -0.02 -11.85 -19.53
C GLU A 71 0.04 -11.67 -21.06
N GLU A 72 -0.40 -12.66 -21.82
CA GLU A 72 -0.31 -12.69 -23.29
C GLU A 72 -1.51 -12.03 -23.98
N GLU A 73 -2.73 -12.31 -23.51
CA GLU A 73 -3.99 -11.94 -24.18
C GLU A 73 -4.89 -11.06 -23.30
N GLY A 74 -4.45 -10.66 -22.10
CA GLY A 74 -5.27 -9.91 -21.14
C GLY A 74 -5.63 -8.49 -21.61
N VAL A 75 -4.87 -7.93 -22.54
CA VAL A 75 -5.11 -6.59 -23.12
C VAL A 75 -4.93 -6.64 -24.63
N ALA A 76 -5.94 -6.21 -25.38
CA ALA A 76 -5.90 -6.09 -26.83
C ALA A 76 -5.60 -4.64 -27.25
N LYS A 77 -4.76 -4.45 -28.27
CA LYS A 77 -4.46 -3.14 -28.86
C LYS A 77 -5.55 -2.78 -29.87
N LEU A 78 -6.15 -1.61 -29.71
CA LEU A 78 -7.19 -1.10 -30.60
C LEU A 78 -6.61 -0.23 -31.72
N GLY A 79 -5.63 0.62 -31.40
CA GLY A 79 -5.00 1.52 -32.36
C GLY A 79 -4.15 2.60 -31.71
N GLU A 80 -3.62 3.49 -32.55
CA GLU A 80 -2.73 4.58 -32.14
C GLU A 80 -3.23 5.91 -32.68
N PHE A 81 -3.01 6.98 -31.91
CA PHE A 81 -3.30 8.34 -32.37
C PHE A 81 -2.36 9.37 -31.75
N GLU A 82 -2.18 10.50 -32.43
CA GLU A 82 -1.33 11.60 -31.98
C GLU A 82 -2.10 12.64 -31.16
N VAL A 83 -1.49 13.08 -30.05
CA VAL A 83 -2.00 14.12 -29.14
C VAL A 83 -0.87 15.10 -28.79
N GLN A 84 -1.22 16.34 -28.45
CA GLN A 84 -0.25 17.31 -27.93
C GLN A 84 0.28 16.89 -26.55
N ASP A 85 1.58 16.96 -26.36
CA ASP A 85 2.31 16.65 -25.11
C ASP A 85 1.72 17.33 -23.87
N ALA A 86 1.44 18.64 -23.95
CA ALA A 86 0.91 19.42 -22.84
C ALA A 86 -0.47 18.92 -22.38
N VAL A 87 -1.28 18.41 -23.30
CA VAL A 87 -2.58 17.81 -23.00
C VAL A 87 -2.41 16.42 -22.42
N ALA A 88 -1.54 15.60 -23.03
CA ALA A 88 -1.27 14.24 -22.58
C ALA A 88 -0.66 14.20 -21.17
N PHE A 89 0.41 14.96 -20.90
CA PHE A 89 1.03 15.00 -19.56
C PHE A 89 0.09 15.52 -18.48
N LYS A 90 -0.80 16.46 -18.84
CA LYS A 90 -1.76 17.01 -17.88
C LYS A 90 -2.92 16.06 -17.59
N ALA A 91 -3.35 15.29 -18.58
CA ALA A 91 -4.36 14.25 -18.42
C ALA A 91 -3.85 13.09 -17.56
N PHE A 92 -2.59 12.68 -17.75
CA PHE A 92 -1.97 11.57 -17.03
C PHE A 92 -1.50 11.97 -15.62
N GLY A 93 -1.09 13.22 -15.41
CA GLY A 93 -0.62 13.71 -14.12
C GLY A 93 0.61 12.93 -13.64
N ASN A 94 0.44 12.11 -12.59
CA ASN A 94 1.48 11.22 -12.05
C ASN A 94 1.28 9.75 -12.43
N ASP A 95 0.18 9.42 -13.12
CA ASP A 95 -0.16 8.05 -13.49
C ASP A 95 0.33 7.78 -14.92
N ASN A 96 0.82 6.56 -15.18
CA ASN A 96 1.33 6.17 -16.50
C ASN A 96 0.23 5.63 -17.44
N ILE A 97 -0.99 5.49 -16.93
CA ILE A 97 -2.12 4.85 -17.62
C ILE A 97 -3.39 5.62 -17.29
N MET A 98 -4.17 5.95 -18.31
CA MET A 98 -5.51 6.51 -18.17
C MET A 98 -6.55 5.44 -18.52
N THR A 99 -7.66 5.41 -17.78
CA THR A 99 -8.65 4.33 -17.88
C THR A 99 -10.07 4.88 -17.96
N THR A 100 -10.91 4.30 -18.81
CA THR A 100 -12.34 4.64 -18.91
C THR A 100 -13.17 3.37 -19.07
N GLY A 101 -14.44 3.44 -18.66
CA GLY A 101 -15.39 2.33 -18.78
C GLY A 101 -16.22 2.47 -20.04
N ALA A 102 -16.57 1.36 -20.68
CA ALA A 102 -17.49 1.31 -21.81
C ALA A 102 -18.45 0.12 -21.71
N ASP A 103 -19.62 0.25 -22.36
CA ASP A 103 -20.67 -0.77 -22.39
C ASP A 103 -20.42 -1.87 -23.45
N HIS A 104 -19.62 -1.58 -24.47
CA HIS A 104 -19.30 -2.46 -25.60
C HIS A 104 -17.79 -2.60 -25.78
N TYR A 105 -17.35 -3.73 -26.34
CA TYR A 105 -15.94 -3.98 -26.63
C TYR A 105 -15.43 -3.06 -27.75
N GLU A 106 -16.24 -2.90 -28.80
CA GLU A 106 -15.97 -2.01 -29.93
C GLU A 106 -16.69 -0.68 -29.74
N VAL A 107 -15.91 0.35 -29.46
CA VAL A 107 -16.36 1.74 -29.39
C VAL A 107 -15.47 2.54 -30.35
N ASP A 108 -15.98 3.67 -30.85
CA ASP A 108 -15.13 4.69 -31.49
C ASP A 108 -14.15 5.26 -30.45
N TRP A 109 -13.08 4.50 -30.23
CA TRP A 109 -12.11 4.72 -29.18
C TRP A 109 -11.36 6.03 -29.43
N GLU A 110 -11.13 6.40 -30.69
CA GLU A 110 -10.46 7.65 -31.03
C GLU A 110 -11.33 8.84 -30.63
N HIS A 111 -12.62 8.83 -30.98
CA HIS A 111 -13.53 9.89 -30.59
C HIS A 111 -13.67 10.01 -29.07
N MET A 112 -13.86 8.87 -28.38
CA MET A 112 -13.99 8.81 -26.93
C MET A 112 -12.78 9.42 -26.21
N TRP A 113 -11.57 9.02 -26.59
CA TRP A 113 -10.35 9.55 -25.96
C TRP A 113 -10.09 11.01 -26.32
N ARG A 114 -10.39 11.42 -27.57
CA ARG A 114 -10.26 12.83 -27.97
C ARG A 114 -11.22 13.73 -27.20
N ASP A 115 -12.43 13.29 -26.93
CA ASP A 115 -13.40 14.05 -26.14
C ASP A 115 -12.92 14.22 -24.69
N GLN A 116 -12.47 13.15 -24.04
CA GLN A 116 -11.91 13.22 -22.69
C GLN A 116 -10.66 14.11 -22.60
N LEU A 117 -9.76 14.02 -23.57
CA LEU A 117 -8.55 14.86 -23.62
C LEU A 117 -8.88 16.33 -23.89
N SER A 118 -10.00 16.62 -24.55
CA SER A 118 -10.44 17.99 -24.86
C SER A 118 -10.72 18.81 -23.59
N GLU A 119 -11.16 18.17 -22.50
CA GLU A 119 -11.38 18.83 -21.20
C GLU A 119 -10.08 19.46 -20.66
N TYR A 120 -8.95 18.81 -20.90
CA TYR A 120 -7.63 19.25 -20.45
C TYR A 120 -6.99 20.29 -21.39
N SER A 121 -7.45 20.37 -22.64
CA SER A 121 -6.93 21.29 -23.66
C SER A 121 -7.02 22.76 -23.23
N ARG A 122 -8.15 23.18 -22.64
CA ARG A 122 -8.32 24.57 -22.12
C ARG A 122 -7.33 24.92 -21.02
N SER A 123 -6.91 23.92 -20.24
CA SER A 123 -5.98 24.09 -19.13
C SER A 123 -4.51 23.99 -19.58
N ALA A 124 -4.24 23.44 -20.76
CA ALA A 124 -2.90 23.27 -21.33
C ALA A 124 -2.46 24.43 -22.26
N ALA A 125 -3.41 25.29 -22.67
CA ALA A 125 -3.22 26.38 -23.65
C ALA A 125 -2.18 27.48 -23.29
N GLY A 126 -1.49 27.38 -22.14
CA GLY A 126 -0.49 28.34 -21.70
C GLY A 126 0.97 27.97 -21.99
N ILE A 127 1.24 26.80 -22.57
CA ILE A 127 2.61 26.28 -22.78
C ILE A 127 3.00 26.50 -24.25
N GLY A 128 3.94 27.42 -24.50
CA GLY A 128 4.25 27.95 -25.84
C GLY A 128 5.01 27.02 -26.80
N TRP A 129 5.41 25.82 -26.37
CA TRP A 129 5.96 24.78 -27.23
C TRP A 129 5.24 23.47 -26.95
N THR A 130 4.65 22.87 -27.98
CA THR A 130 3.96 21.57 -27.89
C THR A 130 4.49 20.63 -28.96
N THR A 131 4.84 19.43 -28.54
CA THR A 131 5.24 18.33 -29.42
C THR A 131 4.08 17.34 -29.52
N LYS A 132 3.93 16.67 -30.66
CA LYS A 132 2.97 15.57 -30.78
C LYS A 132 3.57 14.29 -30.22
N ILE A 133 2.81 13.62 -29.37
CA ILE A 133 3.15 12.31 -28.78
C ILE A 133 2.15 11.29 -29.29
N THR A 134 2.65 10.11 -29.68
CA THR A 134 1.84 8.95 -30.06
C THR A 134 1.35 8.22 -28.83
N MET A 135 0.05 7.96 -28.80
CA MET A 135 -0.63 7.27 -27.71
C MET A 135 -1.27 5.98 -28.24
N GLU A 136 -1.21 4.92 -27.44
CA GLU A 136 -1.79 3.63 -27.78
C GLU A 136 -3.07 3.38 -26.97
N ALA A 137 -4.18 3.16 -27.68
CA ALA A 137 -5.44 2.75 -27.10
C ALA A 137 -5.51 1.22 -27.01
N HIS A 138 -5.93 0.72 -25.86
CA HIS A 138 -6.05 -0.69 -25.55
C HIS A 138 -7.40 -0.97 -24.88
N VAL A 139 -7.85 -2.22 -24.92
CA VAL A 139 -9.03 -2.70 -24.19
C VAL A 139 -8.67 -3.93 -23.38
N VAL A 140 -9.22 -4.04 -22.17
CA VAL A 140 -9.09 -5.26 -21.36
C VAL A 140 -9.92 -6.35 -22.01
N ASN A 141 -9.27 -7.43 -22.44
CA ASN A 141 -9.89 -8.56 -23.15
C ASN A 141 -10.55 -9.56 -22.17
N LEU A 142 -11.34 -9.02 -21.26
CA LEU A 142 -12.14 -9.76 -20.28
C LEU A 142 -13.43 -9.00 -20.03
N ARG A 143 -14.55 -9.68 -20.24
CA ARG A 143 -15.87 -9.13 -19.96
C ARG A 143 -16.13 -9.13 -18.45
N ASP A 144 -16.72 -8.05 -17.97
CA ASP A 144 -17.05 -7.84 -16.55
C ASP A 144 -15.79 -7.87 -15.65
N ALA A 145 -14.61 -7.52 -16.18
CA ALA A 145 -13.36 -7.51 -15.42
C ALA A 145 -13.45 -6.58 -14.20
N ALA A 146 -14.20 -5.48 -14.34
CA ALA A 146 -14.48 -4.53 -13.28
C ALA A 146 -15.65 -4.95 -12.37
N ALA A 147 -16.31 -6.09 -12.55
CA ALA A 147 -17.42 -6.49 -11.68
C ALA A 147 -17.00 -6.74 -10.22
N GLU A 148 -17.99 -6.82 -9.34
CA GLU A 148 -17.79 -7.02 -7.89
C GLU A 148 -17.48 -8.49 -7.54
N GLY A 149 -16.63 -8.65 -6.52
CA GLY A 149 -16.36 -9.94 -5.88
C GLY A 149 -15.92 -11.04 -6.86
N SER A 150 -16.44 -12.25 -6.67
CA SER A 150 -16.05 -13.43 -7.47
C SER A 150 -16.48 -13.40 -8.95
N LYS A 151 -17.18 -12.35 -9.40
CA LYS A 151 -17.47 -12.13 -10.83
C LYS A 151 -16.35 -11.33 -11.50
N GLY A 152 -15.72 -10.42 -10.77
CA GLY A 152 -14.63 -9.59 -11.26
C GLY A 152 -13.26 -10.26 -11.19
N LEU A 153 -12.26 -9.50 -11.64
CA LEU A 153 -10.86 -9.95 -11.74
C LEU A 153 -10.13 -9.95 -10.39
N LEU A 154 -10.44 -9.00 -9.49
CA LEU A 154 -9.62 -8.74 -8.29
C LEU A 154 -9.81 -9.79 -7.19
N HIS A 155 -11.05 -10.11 -6.80
CA HIS A 155 -11.33 -11.01 -5.69
C HIS A 155 -10.73 -12.43 -5.87
N PRO A 156 -10.85 -13.09 -7.05
CA PRO A 156 -10.24 -14.42 -7.24
C PRO A 156 -8.70 -14.38 -7.18
N LEU A 157 -8.08 -13.30 -7.69
CA LEU A 157 -6.63 -13.12 -7.65
C LEU A 157 -6.13 -12.87 -6.22
N LEU A 158 -6.83 -12.02 -5.45
CA LEU A 158 -6.53 -11.78 -4.04
C LEU A 158 -6.68 -13.06 -3.20
N LYS A 159 -7.75 -13.83 -3.42
CA LYS A 159 -7.93 -15.12 -2.74
C LYS A 159 -6.78 -16.08 -3.00
N ARG A 160 -6.28 -16.15 -4.24
CA ARG A 160 -5.12 -16.98 -4.60
C ARG A 160 -3.82 -16.42 -4.02
N TYR A 161 -3.68 -15.11 -3.95
CA TYR A 161 -2.52 -14.43 -3.34
C TYR A 161 -2.44 -14.73 -1.83
N HIS A 162 -3.53 -14.59 -1.09
CA HIS A 162 -3.58 -14.93 0.34
C HIS A 162 -3.32 -16.43 0.60
N ALA A 163 -3.72 -17.31 -0.33
CA ALA A 163 -3.37 -18.74 -0.29
C ALA A 163 -1.90 -19.04 -0.66
N ARG A 164 -1.05 -18.01 -0.85
CA ARG A 164 0.34 -18.12 -1.34
C ARG A 164 0.47 -18.82 -2.69
N GLY A 165 -0.57 -18.74 -3.52
CA GLY A 165 -0.66 -19.40 -4.83
C GLY A 165 -0.27 -18.51 -6.03
N CYS A 166 0.05 -17.23 -5.81
CA CYS A 166 0.61 -16.32 -6.81
C CYS A 166 1.52 -15.26 -6.17
N SER A 167 2.43 -14.69 -6.96
CA SER A 167 3.31 -13.59 -6.54
C SER A 167 2.60 -12.23 -6.71
N ALA A 168 3.13 -11.18 -6.06
CA ALA A 168 2.63 -9.82 -6.24
C ALA A 168 2.78 -9.28 -7.68
N GLY A 169 3.60 -9.94 -8.52
CA GLY A 169 3.80 -9.57 -9.93
C GLY A 169 2.52 -9.65 -10.76
N VAL A 170 1.56 -10.50 -10.38
CA VAL A 170 0.28 -10.63 -11.10
C VAL A 170 -0.53 -9.33 -11.06
N PHE A 171 -0.39 -8.52 -10.00
CA PHE A 171 -1.06 -7.22 -9.90
C PHE A 171 -0.40 -6.13 -10.76
N GLY A 172 0.81 -6.39 -11.26
CA GLY A 172 1.50 -5.54 -12.24
C GLY A 172 1.15 -5.86 -13.69
N LEU A 173 0.33 -6.88 -13.95
CA LEU A 173 -0.12 -7.18 -15.31
C LEU A 173 -0.98 -6.02 -15.84
N PRO A 174 -0.83 -5.61 -17.12
CA PRO A 174 -1.53 -4.45 -17.68
C PRO A 174 -3.05 -4.49 -17.49
N ALA A 175 -3.67 -5.66 -17.66
CA ALA A 175 -5.11 -5.85 -17.46
C ALA A 175 -5.54 -5.60 -16.01
N VAL A 176 -4.79 -6.16 -15.05
CA VAL A 176 -5.10 -6.03 -13.61
C VAL A 176 -4.86 -4.59 -13.14
N GLN A 177 -3.75 -3.99 -13.56
CA GLN A 177 -3.43 -2.61 -13.24
C GLN A 177 -4.48 -1.63 -13.76
N ALA A 178 -5.01 -1.84 -14.97
CA ALA A 178 -6.07 -1.03 -15.53
C ALA A 178 -7.37 -1.10 -14.73
N VAL A 179 -7.81 -2.30 -14.34
CA VAL A 179 -9.01 -2.46 -13.51
C VAL A 179 -8.84 -1.78 -12.13
N ILE A 180 -7.66 -1.93 -11.51
CA ILE A 180 -7.35 -1.28 -10.23
C ILE A 180 -7.43 0.24 -10.36
N ASN A 181 -6.75 0.81 -11.38
CA ASN A 181 -6.75 2.26 -11.58
C ASN A 181 -8.15 2.77 -11.88
N TYR A 182 -8.91 2.11 -12.76
CA TYR A 182 -10.27 2.50 -13.07
C TYR A 182 -11.16 2.60 -11.80
N LYS A 183 -11.21 1.54 -11.00
CA LYS A 183 -12.01 1.53 -9.76
C LYS A 183 -11.53 2.56 -8.75
N TRP A 184 -10.20 2.72 -8.63
CA TRP A 184 -9.57 3.66 -7.71
C TRP A 184 -9.97 5.11 -7.97
N HIS A 185 -9.90 5.55 -9.23
CA HIS A 185 -10.20 6.93 -9.62
C HIS A 185 -11.70 7.23 -9.68
N THR A 186 -12.51 6.24 -10.08
CA THR A 186 -13.97 6.42 -10.20
C THR A 186 -14.63 6.65 -8.84
N TRP A 187 -14.38 5.76 -7.86
CA TRP A 187 -15.12 5.78 -6.60
C TRP A 187 -14.25 5.47 -5.37
N ALA A 188 -13.35 4.49 -5.41
CA ALA A 188 -12.72 3.96 -4.18
C ALA A 188 -11.94 5.02 -3.40
N LYS A 189 -11.17 5.88 -4.09
CA LYS A 189 -10.43 6.98 -3.44
C LYS A 189 -11.34 7.97 -2.70
N LYS A 190 -12.54 8.25 -3.24
CA LYS A 190 -13.49 9.20 -2.63
C LYS A 190 -14.11 8.59 -1.36
N PHE A 191 -14.47 7.30 -1.41
CA PHE A 191 -15.00 6.59 -0.24
C PHE A 191 -13.98 6.46 0.86
N LEU A 192 -12.75 6.11 0.53
CA LEU A 192 -11.64 6.07 1.47
C LEU A 192 -11.38 7.44 2.14
N LEU A 193 -11.52 8.55 1.42
CA LEU A 193 -11.42 9.90 2.01
C LEU A 193 -12.57 10.20 2.98
N TYR A 194 -13.78 9.76 2.65
CA TYR A 194 -14.93 9.87 3.55
C TYR A 194 -14.72 9.04 4.82
N GLU A 195 -14.24 7.80 4.66
CA GLU A 195 -13.88 6.93 5.77
C GLU A 195 -12.80 7.57 6.65
N LEU A 196 -11.71 8.09 6.06
CA LEU A 196 -10.68 8.81 6.80
C LEU A 196 -11.26 10.02 7.55
N ALA A 197 -12.17 10.79 6.94
CA ALA A 197 -12.80 11.94 7.59
C ALA A 197 -13.65 11.52 8.80
N CYS A 198 -14.46 10.46 8.67
CA CYS A 198 -15.21 9.87 9.78
C CYS A 198 -14.27 9.36 10.88
N TYR A 199 -13.15 8.74 10.52
CA TYR A 199 -12.15 8.25 11.47
C TYR A 199 -11.47 9.40 12.23
N LEU A 200 -11.09 10.47 11.53
CA LEU A 200 -10.51 11.67 12.16
C LEU A 200 -11.51 12.36 13.09
N ALA A 201 -12.80 12.38 12.73
CA ALA A 201 -13.85 12.88 13.61
C ALA A 201 -13.97 12.02 14.88
N TRP A 202 -13.87 10.70 14.76
CA TRP A 202 -13.85 9.79 15.91
C TRP A 202 -12.62 10.03 16.81
N LEU A 203 -11.42 10.10 16.21
CA LEU A 203 -10.16 10.36 16.92
C LEU A 203 -10.17 11.71 17.65
N ALA A 204 -10.66 12.77 16.98
CA ALA A 204 -10.79 14.10 17.57
C ALA A 204 -11.81 14.11 18.71
N GLY A 205 -12.96 13.44 18.53
CA GLY A 205 -13.96 13.29 19.58
C GLY A 205 -13.42 12.55 20.81
N TYR A 206 -12.65 11.47 20.60
CA TYR A 206 -12.07 10.69 21.68
C TYR A 206 -10.98 11.48 22.41
N THR A 207 -10.13 12.20 21.67
CA THR A 207 -9.11 13.08 22.25
C THR A 207 -9.74 14.24 23.04
N ALA A 208 -10.84 14.82 22.55
CA ALA A 208 -11.57 15.85 23.28
C ALA A 208 -12.17 15.29 24.58
N PHE A 209 -12.77 14.10 24.53
CA PHE A 209 -13.25 13.39 25.71
C PHE A 209 -12.14 13.19 26.75
N THR A 210 -10.98 12.69 26.33
CA THR A 210 -9.88 12.38 27.26
C THR A 210 -9.25 13.63 27.86
N LEU A 211 -9.15 14.72 27.11
CA LEU A 211 -8.69 16.01 27.63
C LEU A 211 -9.66 16.62 28.65
N LEU A 212 -10.97 16.48 28.43
CA LEU A 212 -11.99 16.92 29.39
C LEU A 212 -11.99 16.04 30.65
N PHE A 213 -11.80 14.73 30.47
CA PHE A 213 -11.70 13.78 31.57
C PHE A 213 -10.54 14.10 32.52
N GLN A 214 -9.38 14.53 32.01
CA GLN A 214 -8.23 14.91 32.84
C GLN A 214 -8.48 16.15 33.73
N GLN A 215 -9.51 16.93 33.44
CA GLN A 215 -9.89 18.11 34.23
C GLN A 215 -11.01 17.81 35.24
N GLU A 216 -11.46 16.58 35.29
CA GLU A 216 -12.63 16.14 36.04
C GLU A 216 -12.23 15.37 37.31
N ASP A 217 -13.00 15.52 38.39
CA ASP A 217 -12.78 14.75 39.62
C ASP A 217 -13.51 13.40 39.55
N TRP A 218 -12.74 12.30 39.50
CA TRP A 218 -13.25 10.92 39.40
C TRP A 218 -14.20 10.52 40.54
N THR A 219 -14.13 11.18 41.69
CA THR A 219 -14.96 10.87 42.88
C THR A 219 -16.39 11.38 42.79
N MET A 220 -16.72 12.19 41.78
CA MET A 220 -18.06 12.76 41.62
C MET A 220 -19.08 11.72 41.16
N THR A 221 -20.25 11.72 41.82
CA THR A 221 -21.40 10.92 41.38
C THR A 221 -21.95 11.43 40.05
N ILE A 222 -22.67 10.58 39.32
CA ILE A 222 -23.20 10.93 37.99
C ILE A 222 -24.07 12.19 37.99
N TRP A 223 -24.81 12.45 39.08
CA TRP A 223 -25.67 13.62 39.19
C TRP A 223 -24.88 14.90 39.40
N GLN A 224 -23.77 14.83 40.15
CA GLN A 224 -22.85 15.95 40.33
C GLN A 224 -22.07 16.23 39.04
N LEU A 225 -21.67 15.16 38.34
CA LEU A 225 -21.04 15.26 37.04
C LEU A 225 -21.89 15.98 36.01
N MET A 226 -23.17 15.62 35.92
CA MET A 226 -24.11 16.22 34.98
C MET A 226 -24.45 17.67 35.33
N ALA A 227 -24.24 18.08 36.59
CA ALA A 227 -24.37 19.46 37.02
C ALA A 227 -23.12 20.29 36.71
N ASP A 228 -21.94 19.66 36.66
CA ASP A 228 -20.70 20.31 36.26
C ASP A 228 -20.60 20.47 34.74
N ARG A 229 -20.05 21.61 34.29
CA ARG A 229 -19.96 21.93 32.86
C ARG A 229 -18.96 21.03 32.15
N ASN A 230 -17.83 20.71 32.79
CA ASN A 230 -16.78 19.89 32.18
C ASN A 230 -17.20 18.42 32.18
N GLY A 231 -17.80 17.96 33.28
CA GLY A 231 -18.37 16.61 33.39
C GLY A 231 -19.48 16.31 32.39
N PHE A 232 -20.43 17.25 32.23
CA PHE A 232 -21.46 17.16 31.20
C PHE A 232 -20.83 17.11 29.81
N ALA A 233 -19.87 17.98 29.50
CA ALA A 233 -19.18 17.98 28.23
C ALA A 233 -18.44 16.65 27.96
N ALA A 234 -17.71 16.11 28.95
CA ALA A 234 -17.01 14.84 28.83
C ALA A 234 -17.98 13.69 28.53
N THR A 235 -19.12 13.64 29.22
CA THR A 235 -20.16 12.64 28.98
C THR A 235 -20.75 12.76 27.56
N VAL A 236 -21.02 13.98 27.10
CA VAL A 236 -21.51 14.23 25.74
C VAL A 236 -20.49 13.79 24.71
N PHE A 237 -19.20 14.16 24.86
CA PHE A 237 -18.16 13.74 23.92
C PHE A 237 -17.94 12.22 23.94
N SER A 238 -17.98 11.57 25.11
CA SER A 238 -17.92 10.12 25.24
C SER A 238 -19.03 9.44 24.41
N LEU A 239 -20.29 9.88 24.55
CA LEU A 239 -21.41 9.34 23.76
C LEU A 239 -21.32 9.72 22.29
N LEU A 240 -20.90 10.94 21.99
CA LEU A 240 -20.76 11.44 20.63
C LEU A 240 -19.75 10.62 19.83
N THR A 241 -18.69 10.08 20.47
CA THR A 241 -17.69 9.23 19.80
C THR A 241 -18.26 7.91 19.28
N LEU A 242 -19.40 7.44 19.81
CA LEU A 242 -20.06 6.23 19.31
C LEU A 242 -20.71 6.44 17.93
N VAL A 243 -21.10 7.67 17.60
CA VAL A 243 -21.72 8.02 16.31
C VAL A 243 -20.77 7.83 15.13
N PRO A 244 -19.57 8.45 15.09
CA PRO A 244 -18.61 8.22 14.01
C PRO A 244 -17.99 6.83 14.04
N MET A 245 -18.04 6.11 15.18
CA MET A 245 -17.62 4.71 15.27
C MET A 245 -18.63 3.74 14.61
N ALA A 246 -19.93 4.03 14.65
CA ALA A 246 -20.97 3.10 14.21
C ALA A 246 -20.85 2.61 12.75
N PRO A 247 -20.51 3.46 11.75
CA PRO A 247 -20.28 2.99 10.38
C PRO A 247 -19.14 1.97 10.29
N PHE A 248 -18.06 2.16 11.05
CA PHE A 248 -16.93 1.23 11.06
C PHE A 248 -17.30 -0.11 11.69
N LEU A 249 -18.05 -0.08 12.78
CA LEU A 249 -18.55 -1.31 13.40
C LEU A 249 -19.47 -2.08 12.43
N TYR A 250 -20.30 -1.36 11.67
CA TYR A 250 -21.12 -1.97 10.62
C TYR A 250 -20.28 -2.60 9.51
N MET A 251 -19.29 -1.86 8.98
CA MET A 251 -18.37 -2.39 7.96
C MET A 251 -17.68 -3.67 8.46
N GLU A 252 -17.20 -3.68 9.70
CA GLU A 252 -16.51 -4.84 10.26
C GLU A 252 -17.43 -6.04 10.50
N LEU A 253 -18.69 -5.81 10.87
CA LEU A 253 -19.67 -6.89 10.95
C LEU A 253 -19.96 -7.50 9.57
N CYS A 254 -19.99 -6.67 8.52
CA CYS A 254 -20.13 -7.13 7.14
C CYS A 254 -18.91 -7.93 6.67
N THR A 255 -17.69 -7.50 6.99
CA THR A 255 -16.47 -8.25 6.63
C THR A 255 -16.40 -9.60 7.37
N ILE A 256 -16.74 -9.64 8.66
CA ILE A 256 -16.85 -10.89 9.43
C ILE A 256 -17.86 -11.84 8.78
N ALA A 257 -19.03 -11.34 8.37
CA ALA A 257 -20.06 -12.14 7.73
C ALA A 257 -19.64 -12.68 6.35
N ALA A 258 -18.88 -11.90 5.58
CA ALA A 258 -18.44 -12.28 4.23
C ALA A 258 -17.23 -13.23 4.23
N TYR A 259 -16.22 -12.97 5.06
CA TYR A 259 -14.95 -13.70 5.05
C TYR A 259 -14.86 -14.84 6.07
N GLY A 260 -15.75 -14.87 7.09
CA GLY A 260 -15.78 -15.94 8.10
C GLY A 260 -14.43 -16.13 8.80
N PHE A 261 -13.88 -17.34 8.81
CA PHE A 261 -12.57 -17.62 9.41
C PHE A 261 -11.39 -16.90 8.73
N GLY A 262 -11.55 -16.50 7.46
CA GLY A 262 -10.53 -15.73 6.74
C GLY A 262 -10.39 -14.28 7.23
N TRP A 263 -11.33 -13.81 8.05
CA TRP A 263 -11.31 -12.48 8.64
C TRP A 263 -10.22 -12.29 9.71
N VAL A 264 -9.67 -13.37 10.29
CA VAL A 264 -8.72 -13.30 11.41
C VAL A 264 -7.36 -12.76 10.93
N GLY A 265 -7.23 -11.44 10.87
CA GLY A 265 -6.00 -10.70 10.60
C GLY A 265 -5.56 -9.87 11.81
N MET A 266 -4.26 -9.53 11.88
CA MET A 266 -3.71 -8.71 12.97
C MET A 266 -4.41 -7.34 13.08
N TRP A 267 -4.68 -6.71 11.93
CA TRP A 267 -5.35 -5.41 11.85
C TRP A 267 -6.81 -5.49 12.30
N ASN A 268 -7.55 -6.48 11.82
CA ASN A 268 -8.96 -6.70 12.17
C ASN A 268 -9.15 -7.00 13.68
N ILE A 269 -8.23 -7.78 14.27
CA ILE A 269 -8.22 -8.01 15.72
C ILE A 269 -7.98 -6.70 16.47
N MET A 270 -7.01 -5.90 16.04
CA MET A 270 -6.71 -4.61 16.66
C MET A 270 -7.91 -3.65 16.58
N ASP A 271 -8.62 -3.66 15.45
CA ASP A 271 -9.83 -2.88 15.25
C ASP A 271 -10.98 -3.35 16.14
N LEU A 272 -11.22 -4.66 16.20
CA LEU A 272 -12.22 -5.25 17.10
C LEU A 272 -11.94 -4.89 18.56
N VAL A 273 -10.68 -5.01 19.00
CA VAL A 273 -10.27 -4.61 20.35
C VAL A 273 -10.53 -3.12 20.59
N SER A 274 -10.24 -2.27 19.60
CA SER A 274 -10.48 -0.82 19.70
C SER A 274 -11.97 -0.48 19.83
N TYR A 275 -12.85 -1.18 19.11
CA TYR A 275 -14.30 -0.98 19.22
C TYR A 275 -14.86 -1.46 20.56
N ILE A 276 -14.44 -2.65 21.01
CA ILE A 276 -14.85 -3.19 22.31
C ILE A 276 -14.37 -2.25 23.42
N LEU A 277 -13.10 -1.84 23.38
CA LEU A 277 -12.52 -0.96 24.38
C LEU A 277 -13.23 0.40 24.41
N GLN A 278 -13.61 0.97 23.26
CA GLN A 278 -14.40 2.20 23.18
C GLN A 278 -15.76 2.06 23.90
N ILE A 279 -16.50 0.97 23.63
CA ILE A 279 -17.80 0.72 24.24
C ILE A 279 -17.65 0.55 25.75
N VAL A 280 -16.65 -0.22 26.18
CA VAL A 280 -16.36 -0.44 27.62
C VAL A 280 -16.00 0.87 28.31
N ILE A 281 -15.16 1.71 27.70
CA ILE A 281 -14.81 3.04 28.24
C ILE A 281 -16.06 3.91 28.40
N CYS A 282 -16.95 3.94 27.41
CA CYS A 282 -18.18 4.73 27.49
C CYS A 282 -19.10 4.23 28.61
N VAL A 283 -19.27 2.91 28.74
CA VAL A 283 -20.11 2.30 29.80
C VAL A 283 -19.52 2.56 31.19
N LEU A 284 -18.21 2.35 31.37
CA LEU A 284 -17.53 2.57 32.64
C LEU A 284 -17.53 4.04 33.05
N HIS A 285 -17.37 4.96 32.09
CA HIS A 285 -17.43 6.40 32.35
C HIS A 285 -18.80 6.85 32.88
N VAL A 286 -19.88 6.23 32.39
CA VAL A 286 -21.25 6.47 32.87
C VAL A 286 -21.50 5.78 34.20
N GLN A 287 -21.05 4.52 34.37
CA GLN A 287 -21.35 3.74 35.57
C GLN A 287 -20.55 4.16 36.80
N ARG A 288 -19.29 4.58 36.66
CA ARG A 288 -18.35 5.12 37.68
C ARG A 288 -18.07 4.28 38.94
N GLU A 289 -18.98 3.41 39.35
CA GLU A 289 -18.92 2.68 40.62
C GLU A 289 -18.09 1.39 40.57
N PHE A 290 -17.71 0.93 39.37
CA PHE A 290 -17.15 -0.42 39.18
C PHE A 290 -15.61 -0.49 39.06
N MET A 291 -14.89 0.63 38.93
CA MET A 291 -13.43 0.58 38.71
C MET A 291 -12.62 1.68 39.41
N ASP A 292 -11.41 1.30 39.81
CA ASP A 292 -10.37 2.22 40.30
C ASP A 292 -9.87 3.13 39.17
N GLU A 293 -9.61 4.40 39.50
CA GLU A 293 -9.13 5.45 38.60
C GLU A 293 -7.86 5.04 37.81
N GLY A 294 -6.96 4.30 38.46
CA GLY A 294 -5.72 3.84 37.86
C GLY A 294 -5.93 2.90 36.68
N TRP A 295 -6.82 1.92 36.82
CA TRP A 295 -7.11 0.96 35.73
C TRP A 295 -7.87 1.63 34.59
N PHE A 296 -8.79 2.55 34.89
CA PHE A 296 -9.48 3.32 33.87
C PHE A 296 -8.50 4.17 33.05
N SER A 297 -7.52 4.81 33.70
CA SER A 297 -6.45 5.57 33.04
C SER A 297 -5.59 4.70 32.11
N VAL A 298 -5.28 3.47 32.51
CA VAL A 298 -4.56 2.50 31.66
C VAL A 298 -5.38 2.15 30.41
N MET A 299 -6.69 1.94 30.55
CA MET A 299 -7.59 1.68 29.41
C MET A 299 -7.64 2.87 28.45
N LEU A 300 -7.76 4.09 28.97
CA LEU A 300 -7.74 5.30 28.16
C LEU A 300 -6.43 5.45 27.38
N ALA A 301 -5.29 5.22 28.04
CA ALA A 301 -3.97 5.29 27.41
C ALA A 301 -3.80 4.23 26.32
N THR A 302 -4.24 3.00 26.60
CA THR A 302 -4.20 1.89 25.63
C THR A 302 -5.02 2.21 24.39
N GLN A 303 -6.24 2.71 24.56
CA GLN A 303 -7.12 3.09 23.46
C GLN A 303 -6.51 4.21 22.59
N HIS A 304 -5.82 5.20 23.17
CA HIS A 304 -5.11 6.20 22.36
C HIS A 304 -4.07 5.55 21.46
N VAL A 305 -3.23 4.67 22.01
CA VAL A 305 -2.19 3.99 21.22
C VAL A 305 -2.85 3.23 20.06
N LEU A 306 -3.90 2.45 20.32
CA LEU A 306 -4.62 1.71 19.28
C LEU A 306 -5.18 2.62 18.18
N MET A 307 -5.85 3.72 18.55
CA MET A 307 -6.41 4.65 17.57
C MET A 307 -5.32 5.37 16.75
N TRP A 308 -4.24 5.80 17.36
CA TRP A 308 -3.12 6.41 16.62
C TRP A 308 -2.40 5.39 15.73
N THR A 309 -2.30 4.13 16.14
CA THR A 309 -1.79 3.06 15.29
C THR A 309 -2.69 2.81 14.08
N LYS A 310 -4.02 2.74 14.27
CA LYS A 310 -4.97 2.60 13.15
C LYS A 310 -4.93 3.78 12.17
N LEU A 311 -4.59 5.00 12.59
CA LEU A 311 -4.40 6.12 11.65
C LEU A 311 -3.29 5.84 10.61
N HIS A 312 -2.26 5.06 10.98
CA HIS A 312 -1.20 4.67 10.05
C HIS A 312 -1.70 3.73 8.95
N TYR A 313 -2.80 3.00 9.16
CA TYR A 313 -3.45 2.20 8.12
C TYR A 313 -3.93 3.07 6.96
N PHE A 314 -4.60 4.21 7.24
CA PHE A 314 -5.04 5.11 6.18
C PHE A 314 -3.88 5.73 5.39
N ALA A 315 -2.69 5.85 5.99
CA ALA A 315 -1.50 6.27 5.27
C ALA A 315 -1.10 5.28 4.16
N LYS A 316 -1.51 4.00 4.23
CA LYS A 316 -1.33 2.95 3.19
C LYS A 316 -1.94 3.37 1.87
N ALA A 317 -3.07 4.02 1.97
CA ALA A 317 -3.98 4.19 0.86
C ALA A 317 -3.71 5.49 0.08
N PHE A 318 -3.06 6.47 0.69
CA PHE A 318 -2.81 7.78 0.07
C PHE A 318 -1.41 8.01 -0.49
N ASN A 319 -0.40 7.20 -0.13
CA ASN A 319 0.98 7.43 -0.57
C ASN A 319 1.46 6.37 -1.58
N PRO A 320 1.64 6.74 -2.86
CA PRO A 320 2.15 5.83 -3.90
C PRO A 320 3.63 5.48 -3.79
N THR A 321 4.41 6.21 -2.99
CA THR A 321 5.88 6.10 -2.95
C THR A 321 6.41 5.49 -1.64
N LYS A 322 5.51 5.12 -0.72
CA LYS A 322 5.85 4.47 0.55
C LYS A 322 4.75 3.47 0.88
N THR A 323 4.99 2.20 0.59
CA THR A 323 4.45 1.10 1.42
C THR A 323 4.42 1.57 2.88
N THR A 324 3.32 1.34 3.61
CA THR A 324 3.20 1.90 4.96
C THR A 324 4.45 1.58 5.73
N LEU A 325 4.99 2.58 6.43
CA LEU A 325 6.12 2.36 7.32
C LEU A 325 5.83 1.19 8.26
N VAL A 326 4.56 0.99 8.65
CA VAL A 326 4.15 -0.13 9.49
C VAL A 326 4.26 -1.48 8.80
N ASP A 327 3.79 -1.65 7.57
CA ASP A 327 3.94 -2.92 6.83
C ASP A 327 5.41 -3.23 6.54
N THR A 328 6.17 -2.21 6.16
CA THR A 328 7.62 -2.34 5.92
C THR A 328 8.36 -2.70 7.20
N VAL A 329 8.08 -2.02 8.31
CA VAL A 329 8.67 -2.34 9.63
C VAL A 329 8.24 -3.74 10.07
N SER A 330 6.97 -4.11 9.95
CA SER A 330 6.47 -5.43 10.36
C SER A 330 7.15 -6.57 9.59
N ARG A 331 7.39 -6.40 8.29
CA ARG A 331 8.13 -7.35 7.46
C ARG A 331 9.61 -7.41 7.83
N ILE A 332 10.24 -6.26 8.07
CA ILE A 332 11.62 -6.21 8.59
C ILE A 332 11.69 -6.96 9.93
N LEU A 333 10.73 -6.74 10.83
CA LEU A 333 10.66 -7.45 12.11
C LEU A 333 10.45 -8.96 11.90
N GLU A 334 9.69 -9.39 10.90
CA GLU A 334 9.52 -10.81 10.56
C GLU A 334 10.83 -11.43 10.06
N ASP A 335 11.59 -10.73 9.22
CA ASP A 335 12.92 -11.16 8.75
C ASP A 335 13.92 -11.23 9.93
N LEU A 336 13.83 -10.30 10.88
CA LEU A 336 14.75 -10.16 12.02
C LEU A 336 14.29 -10.89 13.28
N LYS A 337 13.13 -11.57 13.28
CA LYS A 337 12.51 -12.10 14.52
C LYS A 337 13.44 -13.01 15.32
N TRP A 338 14.19 -13.88 14.65
CA TRP A 338 15.13 -14.78 15.30
C TRP A 338 16.34 -14.04 15.87
N PHE A 339 16.79 -12.99 15.17
CA PHE A 339 17.84 -12.12 15.66
C PHE A 339 17.39 -11.33 16.90
N LEU A 340 16.15 -10.81 16.92
CA LEU A 340 15.57 -10.14 18.10
C LEU A 340 15.41 -11.09 19.29
N VAL A 341 15.00 -12.34 19.05
CA VAL A 341 14.98 -13.39 20.08
C VAL A 341 16.39 -13.62 20.63
N PHE A 342 17.40 -13.75 19.77
CA PHE A 342 18.79 -13.92 20.21
C PHE A 342 19.32 -12.70 21.01
N LEU A 343 18.98 -11.49 20.57
CA LEU A 343 19.34 -10.24 21.25
C LEU A 343 18.71 -10.18 22.65
N THR A 344 17.42 -10.47 22.77
CA THR A 344 16.72 -10.49 24.06
C THR A 344 17.22 -11.59 25.00
N LEU A 345 17.59 -12.76 24.48
CA LEU A 345 18.20 -13.85 25.26
C LEU A 345 19.58 -13.46 25.81
N THR A 346 20.40 -12.81 24.98
CA THR A 346 21.71 -12.29 25.38
C THR A 346 21.55 -11.22 26.46
N MET A 347 20.62 -10.28 26.25
CA MET A 347 20.27 -9.24 27.22
C MET A 347 19.80 -9.83 28.55
N LEU A 348 18.94 -10.85 28.53
CA LEU A 348 18.48 -11.55 29.73
C LEU A 348 19.65 -12.22 30.47
N GLY A 349 20.60 -12.83 29.75
CA GLY A 349 21.81 -13.41 30.33
C GLY A 349 22.63 -12.40 31.13
N PHE A 350 22.86 -11.21 30.56
CA PHE A 350 23.55 -10.12 31.27
C PHE A 350 22.69 -9.52 32.39
N ALA A 351 21.38 -9.39 32.21
CA ALA A 351 20.47 -8.92 33.26
C ALA A 351 20.55 -9.81 34.52
N LEU A 352 20.56 -11.14 34.33
CA LEU A 352 20.72 -12.10 35.43
C LEU A 352 22.12 -12.05 36.05
N ALA A 353 23.16 -11.80 35.26
CA ALA A 353 24.52 -11.62 35.76
C ALA A 353 24.63 -10.38 36.66
N PHE A 354 24.10 -9.23 36.22
CA PHE A 354 24.04 -8.00 37.03
C PHE A 354 23.15 -8.18 38.27
N TYR A 355 22.00 -8.81 38.13
CA TYR A 355 21.11 -9.14 39.26
C TYR A 355 21.78 -10.00 40.34
N SER A 356 22.67 -10.90 39.92
CA SER A 356 23.48 -11.72 40.84
C SER A 356 24.62 -10.91 41.46
N LEU A 357 25.27 -10.03 40.68
CA LEU A 357 26.39 -9.22 41.15
C LEU A 357 25.96 -8.20 42.22
N TYR A 358 24.81 -7.54 42.01
CA TYR A 358 24.24 -6.55 42.93
C TYR A 358 23.44 -7.15 44.08
N ARG A 359 23.62 -8.44 44.40
CA ARG A 359 22.87 -9.12 45.47
C ARG A 359 22.99 -8.43 46.83
N GLN A 360 24.14 -7.83 47.15
CA GLN A 360 24.39 -7.16 48.43
C GLN A 360 23.95 -5.69 48.43
N ASP A 361 23.83 -5.07 47.25
CA ASP A 361 23.58 -3.63 47.10
C ASP A 361 22.13 -3.31 46.67
N ARG A 362 21.22 -4.29 46.77
CA ARG A 362 19.83 -4.16 46.27
C ARG A 362 19.02 -3.05 46.94
N GLU A 363 19.33 -2.73 48.18
CA GLU A 363 18.65 -1.66 48.93
C GLU A 363 19.17 -0.27 48.55
N GLN A 364 20.39 -0.17 48.03
CA GLN A 364 21.01 1.09 47.61
C GLN A 364 20.74 1.42 46.14
N PHE A 365 20.62 0.42 45.25
CA PHE A 365 20.38 0.62 43.82
C PHE A 365 19.11 -0.09 43.35
N VAL A 366 18.07 0.71 43.06
CA VAL A 366 16.77 0.21 42.58
C VAL A 366 16.87 -0.46 41.20
N ASP A 367 17.83 -0.04 40.38
CA ASP A 367 18.08 -0.54 39.02
C ASP A 367 18.26 -2.06 38.95
N PHE A 368 18.85 -2.67 40.00
CA PHE A 368 19.13 -4.11 40.04
C PHE A 368 18.39 -4.84 41.17
N ALA A 369 17.34 -4.22 41.74
CA ALA A 369 16.60 -4.79 42.87
C ALA A 369 15.83 -6.08 42.49
N ASN A 370 15.24 -6.11 41.30
CA ASN A 370 14.48 -7.25 40.75
C ASN A 370 14.95 -7.58 39.34
N VAL A 371 14.70 -8.80 38.88
CA VAL A 371 15.02 -9.24 37.50
C VAL A 371 14.37 -8.32 36.46
N TRP A 372 13.14 -7.85 36.70
CA TRP A 372 12.47 -6.92 35.79
C TRP A 372 13.13 -5.53 35.73
N HIS A 373 13.58 -5.00 36.87
CA HIS A 373 14.35 -3.76 36.89
C HIS A 373 15.69 -3.96 36.20
N SER A 374 16.38 -5.08 36.46
CA SER A 374 17.66 -5.40 35.80
C SER A 374 17.51 -5.51 34.28
N MET A 375 16.43 -6.12 33.80
CA MET A 375 16.12 -6.21 32.37
C MET A 375 15.85 -4.83 31.76
N ALA A 376 15.10 -3.96 32.46
CA ALA A 376 14.87 -2.59 32.04
C ALA A 376 16.16 -1.76 32.02
N SER A 377 17.03 -1.94 33.01
CA SER A 377 18.34 -1.29 33.06
C SER A 377 19.27 -1.76 31.94
N MET A 378 19.27 -3.06 31.60
CA MET A 378 20.01 -3.55 30.43
C MET A 378 19.49 -2.94 29.12
N TYR A 379 18.18 -2.79 28.97
CA TYR A 379 17.60 -2.11 27.81
C TYR A 379 18.03 -0.64 27.74
N SER A 380 18.03 0.08 28.87
CA SER A 380 18.56 1.45 28.93
C SER A 380 20.05 1.53 28.57
N PHE A 381 20.88 0.59 29.05
CA PHE A 381 22.30 0.55 28.72
C PHE A 381 22.55 0.26 27.24
N MET A 382 21.74 -0.62 26.61
CA MET A 382 21.76 -0.83 25.17
C MET A 382 21.49 0.47 24.38
N LEU A 383 20.69 1.39 24.91
CA LEU A 383 20.45 2.70 24.31
C LEU A 383 21.50 3.76 24.73
N ALA A 384 22.62 3.34 25.32
CA ALA A 384 23.67 4.19 25.87
C ALA A 384 23.18 5.17 26.97
N MET A 385 22.09 4.82 27.66
CA MET A 385 21.52 5.58 28.77
C MET A 385 21.96 4.95 30.10
N PHE A 386 23.22 5.17 30.50
CA PHE A 386 23.78 4.63 31.75
C PHE A 386 24.35 5.71 32.67
N ASP A 387 24.31 5.46 33.98
CA ASP A 387 25.02 6.25 34.99
C ASP A 387 26.18 5.44 35.58
N TYR A 388 27.40 5.99 35.48
CA TYR A 388 28.60 5.37 36.02
C TYR A 388 28.61 5.27 37.55
N ASN A 389 27.84 6.09 38.25
CA ASN A 389 27.78 6.06 39.72
C ASN A 389 27.32 4.70 40.25
N VAL A 390 26.45 4.01 39.49
CA VAL A 390 25.93 2.69 39.86
C VAL A 390 27.04 1.64 39.88
N PHE A 391 28.06 1.78 39.03
CA PHE A 391 29.19 0.84 38.97
C PHE A 391 30.28 1.16 40.00
N TYR A 392 30.66 2.44 40.15
CA TYR A 392 31.74 2.84 41.06
C TYR A 392 31.38 2.66 42.53
N ASN A 393 30.10 2.84 42.89
CA ASN A 393 29.63 2.73 44.26
C ASN A 393 29.13 1.32 44.61
N SER A 394 29.31 0.34 43.72
CA SER A 394 28.96 -1.06 43.99
C SER A 394 29.98 -1.72 44.92
N THR A 395 29.58 -2.79 45.60
CA THR A 395 30.48 -3.57 46.47
C THR A 395 31.68 -4.14 45.68
N ASN A 396 31.50 -4.49 44.40
CA ASN A 396 32.55 -5.03 43.53
C ASN A 396 32.70 -4.18 42.24
N PRO A 397 33.32 -3.00 42.32
CA PRO A 397 33.34 -2.04 41.21
C PRO A 397 34.12 -2.55 40.00
N THR A 398 35.17 -3.35 40.22
CA THR A 398 35.98 -3.93 39.14
C THR A 398 35.20 -4.97 38.33
N ALA A 399 34.45 -5.85 38.99
CA ALA A 399 33.63 -6.86 38.33
C ALA A 399 32.44 -6.21 37.60
N ALA A 400 31.81 -5.21 38.21
CA ALA A 400 30.70 -4.46 37.59
C ALA A 400 31.17 -3.74 36.32
N MET A 401 32.32 -3.06 36.38
CA MET A 401 32.90 -2.37 35.23
C MET A 401 33.31 -3.34 34.11
N LEU A 402 33.91 -4.49 34.44
CA LEU A 402 34.27 -5.50 33.44
C LEU A 402 33.03 -6.09 32.76
N LEU A 403 31.99 -6.40 33.52
CA LEU A 403 30.73 -6.92 32.99
C LEU A 403 30.02 -5.88 32.10
N PHE A 404 30.07 -4.61 32.49
CA PHE A 404 29.56 -3.49 31.70
C PHE A 404 30.30 -3.33 30.38
N ILE A 405 31.64 -3.32 30.38
CA ILE A 405 32.45 -3.23 29.16
C ILE A 405 32.15 -4.42 28.23
N ALA A 406 32.03 -5.63 28.78
CA ALA A 406 31.68 -6.82 28.00
C ALA A 406 30.27 -6.71 27.40
N PHE A 407 29.30 -6.22 28.16
CA PHE A 407 27.94 -5.96 27.69
C PHE A 407 27.92 -4.94 26.56
N GLU A 408 28.58 -3.79 26.73
CA GLU A 408 28.68 -2.73 25.71
C GLU A 408 29.34 -3.24 24.43
N PHE A 409 30.41 -4.02 24.55
CA PHE A 409 31.07 -4.62 23.39
C PHE A 409 30.13 -5.59 22.66
N VAL A 410 29.48 -6.51 23.36
CA VAL A 410 28.60 -7.49 22.72
C VAL A 410 27.34 -6.81 22.17
N MET A 411 26.63 -6.03 22.96
CA MET A 411 25.34 -5.46 22.56
C MET A 411 25.48 -4.30 21.59
N ASN A 412 26.32 -3.30 21.89
CA ASN A 412 26.38 -2.07 21.09
C ASN A 412 27.38 -2.17 19.94
N VAL A 413 28.56 -2.77 20.17
CA VAL A 413 29.57 -2.88 19.10
C VAL A 413 29.26 -4.03 18.14
N LEU A 414 28.81 -5.20 18.63
CA LEU A 414 28.53 -6.35 17.76
C LEU A 414 27.06 -6.39 17.32
N LEU A 415 26.13 -6.59 18.26
CA LEU A 415 24.74 -6.94 17.92
C LEU A 415 23.95 -5.76 17.32
N LEU A 416 24.06 -4.55 17.86
CA LEU A 416 23.34 -3.39 17.34
C LEU A 416 23.81 -3.03 15.93
N ASN A 417 25.12 -3.10 15.67
CA ASN A 417 25.67 -2.86 14.34
C ASN A 417 25.22 -3.91 13.31
N VAL A 418 25.18 -5.19 13.71
CA VAL A 418 24.62 -6.26 12.86
C VAL A 418 23.13 -6.08 12.63
N LEU A 419 22.37 -5.64 13.65
CA LEU A 419 20.94 -5.34 13.54
C LEU A 419 20.67 -4.27 12.48
N ILE A 420 21.42 -3.16 12.54
CA ILE A 420 21.29 -2.05 11.57
C ILE A 420 21.63 -2.54 10.17
N ALA A 421 22.74 -3.28 10.00
CA ALA A 421 23.14 -3.82 8.71
C ALA A 421 22.07 -4.76 8.11
N SER A 422 21.52 -5.66 8.93
CA SER A 422 20.46 -6.57 8.50
C SER A 422 19.15 -5.82 8.19
N MET A 423 18.81 -4.80 8.97
CA MET A 423 17.66 -3.93 8.72
C MET A 423 17.79 -3.19 7.39
N THR A 424 18.98 -2.66 7.06
CA THR A 424 19.23 -1.99 5.77
C THR A 424 19.06 -2.95 4.58
N ASN A 425 19.54 -4.19 4.70
CA ASN A 425 19.39 -5.20 3.65
C ASN A 425 17.92 -5.59 3.44
N SER A 426 17.17 -5.87 4.52
CA SER A 426 15.73 -6.17 4.44
C SER A 426 14.93 -4.98 3.90
N PHE A 427 15.24 -3.75 4.34
CA PHE A 427 14.60 -2.54 3.81
C PHE A 427 14.82 -2.40 2.30
N SER A 428 16.07 -2.56 1.82
CA SER A 428 16.39 -2.48 0.40
C SER A 428 15.60 -3.49 -0.44
N LYS A 429 15.51 -4.74 0.04
CA LYS A 429 14.71 -5.79 -0.61
C LYS A 429 13.22 -5.44 -0.67
N ILE A 430 12.67 -4.88 0.41
CA ILE A 430 11.25 -4.48 0.46
C ILE A 430 10.95 -3.31 -0.47
N THR A 431 11.87 -2.35 -0.59
CA THR A 431 11.72 -1.19 -1.48
C THR A 431 11.75 -1.58 -2.97
N GLN A 432 12.45 -2.65 -3.36
CA GLN A 432 12.48 -3.10 -4.76
C GLN A 432 11.10 -3.54 -5.28
N ASP A 433 10.26 -4.14 -4.42
CA ASP A 433 8.92 -4.63 -4.77
C ASP A 433 7.80 -3.59 -4.57
N GLU A 434 8.14 -2.34 -4.27
CA GLU A 434 7.20 -1.34 -3.74
C GLU A 434 6.02 -1.06 -4.69
N GLY A 435 6.29 -0.88 -6.00
CA GLY A 435 5.25 -0.56 -6.97
C GLY A 435 4.18 -1.65 -7.10
N LEU A 436 4.61 -2.92 -7.17
CA LEU A 436 3.70 -4.07 -7.26
C LEU A 436 2.89 -4.24 -5.98
N ARG A 437 3.53 -4.01 -4.83
CA ARG A 437 2.87 -4.08 -3.51
C ARG A 437 1.84 -2.96 -3.33
N PHE A 438 2.12 -1.79 -3.88
CA PHE A 438 1.15 -0.69 -3.87
C PHE A 438 -0.10 -1.02 -4.70
N LEU A 439 0.06 -1.65 -5.86
CA LEU A 439 -1.08 -2.13 -6.65
C LEU A 439 -1.87 -3.22 -5.92
N CYS A 440 -1.18 -4.19 -5.31
CA CYS A 440 -1.81 -5.21 -4.47
C CYS A 440 -2.60 -4.60 -3.31
N SER A 441 -2.02 -3.61 -2.62
CA SER A 441 -2.66 -2.87 -1.53
C SER A 441 -3.92 -2.13 -1.98
N LYS A 442 -3.88 -1.47 -3.15
CA LYS A 442 -5.07 -0.84 -3.74
C LYS A 442 -6.14 -1.88 -4.03
N ALA A 443 -5.77 -3.03 -4.59
CA ALA A 443 -6.71 -4.11 -4.88
C ALA A 443 -7.38 -4.65 -3.60
N GLU A 444 -6.62 -4.86 -2.52
CA GLU A 444 -7.14 -5.27 -1.20
C GLU A 444 -8.20 -4.28 -0.69
N ILE A 445 -7.89 -2.98 -0.71
CA ILE A 445 -8.81 -1.92 -0.26
C ILE A 445 -10.07 -1.87 -1.14
N ILE A 446 -9.92 -2.01 -2.46
CA ILE A 446 -11.07 -2.02 -3.37
C ILE A 446 -11.99 -3.21 -3.09
N ASP A 447 -11.43 -4.42 -2.90
CA ASP A 447 -12.21 -5.64 -2.60
C ASP A 447 -12.92 -5.55 -1.24
N GLU A 448 -12.25 -4.97 -0.24
CA GLU A 448 -12.83 -4.69 1.08
C GLU A 448 -13.99 -3.69 0.98
N LEU A 449 -13.79 -2.57 0.26
CA LEU A 449 -14.84 -1.57 0.06
C LEU A 449 -16.03 -2.14 -0.72
N GLU A 450 -15.81 -2.93 -1.78
CA GLU A 450 -16.91 -3.59 -2.51
C GLU A 450 -17.74 -4.51 -1.61
N THR A 451 -17.08 -5.22 -0.71
CA THR A 451 -17.75 -6.13 0.23
C THR A 451 -18.55 -5.39 1.31
N THR A 452 -18.07 -4.22 1.73
CA THR A 452 -18.64 -3.46 2.86
C THR A 452 -19.65 -2.39 2.45
N LEU A 453 -19.60 -1.93 1.20
CA LEU A 453 -20.49 -0.90 0.69
C LEU A 453 -21.96 -1.36 0.77
N PRO A 454 -22.85 -0.57 1.42
CA PRO A 454 -24.27 -0.89 1.45
C PRO A 454 -24.90 -0.87 0.05
N ASP A 455 -25.89 -1.73 -0.19
CA ASP A 455 -26.56 -1.84 -1.49
C ASP A 455 -27.17 -0.52 -1.99
N TRP A 456 -27.57 0.39 -1.10
CA TRP A 456 -28.12 1.70 -1.46
C TRP A 456 -27.10 2.71 -1.95
N VAL A 457 -25.81 2.50 -1.66
CA VAL A 457 -24.70 3.34 -2.15
C VAL A 457 -24.23 2.87 -3.52
N ARG A 458 -24.44 1.59 -3.86
CA ARG A 458 -23.91 0.96 -5.07
C ARG A 458 -24.55 1.56 -6.31
N SER A 459 -23.71 2.11 -7.19
CA SER A 459 -24.14 2.56 -8.51
C SER A 459 -23.80 1.50 -9.58
N PRO A 460 -24.74 1.13 -10.47
CA PRO A 460 -24.45 0.27 -11.61
C PRO A 460 -23.35 0.82 -12.52
N SER A 461 -23.18 2.16 -12.58
CA SER A 461 -22.19 2.83 -13.43
C SER A 461 -20.74 2.65 -13.00
N TRP A 462 -20.47 2.05 -11.83
CA TRP A 462 -19.12 1.79 -11.34
C TRP A 462 -18.53 0.49 -11.86
N HIS A 463 -19.35 -0.37 -12.47
CA HIS A 463 -18.98 -1.70 -12.92
C HIS A 463 -19.28 -1.87 -14.42
N PRO A 464 -18.55 -1.17 -15.30
CA PRO A 464 -18.71 -1.32 -16.74
C PRO A 464 -18.27 -2.73 -17.17
N PRO A 465 -18.88 -3.28 -18.24
CA PRO A 465 -18.48 -4.57 -18.78
C PRO A 465 -17.08 -4.55 -19.41
N PHE A 466 -16.65 -3.43 -20.00
CA PHE A 466 -15.33 -3.27 -20.61
C PHE A 466 -14.57 -2.07 -20.05
N VAL A 467 -13.25 -2.23 -19.95
CA VAL A 467 -12.33 -1.18 -19.49
C VAL A 467 -11.36 -0.86 -20.63
N HIS A 468 -11.37 0.38 -21.08
CA HIS A 468 -10.42 0.90 -22.06
C HIS A 468 -9.26 1.59 -21.36
N ILE A 469 -8.10 1.48 -21.98
CA ILE A 469 -6.81 1.90 -21.47
C ILE A 469 -6.17 2.81 -22.51
N LEU A 470 -5.59 3.91 -22.07
CA LEU A 470 -4.74 4.77 -22.86
C LEU A 470 -3.36 4.83 -22.22
N LYS A 471 -2.32 4.54 -23.00
CA LYS A 471 -0.92 4.56 -22.55
C LYS A 471 -0.03 5.25 -23.59
N PHE A 472 1.15 5.71 -23.16
CA PHE A 472 2.15 6.25 -24.06
C PHE A 472 2.76 5.14 -24.93
N HIS A 473 3.05 5.44 -26.19
CA HIS A 473 3.78 4.50 -27.05
C HIS A 473 5.22 4.35 -26.54
N PRO A 474 5.79 3.13 -26.45
CA PRO A 474 7.13 2.90 -25.91
C PRO A 474 8.23 3.67 -26.65
N ASP A 475 8.10 3.85 -27.96
CA ASP A 475 9.05 4.61 -28.78
C ASP A 475 8.85 6.13 -28.76
N SER A 476 7.76 6.62 -28.15
CA SER A 476 7.55 8.06 -27.94
C SER A 476 8.35 8.50 -26.72
N THR A 477 9.65 8.73 -26.89
CA THR A 477 10.54 9.15 -25.80
C THR A 477 10.22 10.56 -25.30
N TYR A 478 9.25 10.63 -24.39
CA TYR A 478 9.22 11.54 -23.26
C TYR A 478 8.81 10.73 -22.02
N GLU A 479 9.62 9.71 -21.67
CA GLU A 479 9.72 9.34 -20.27
C GLU A 479 10.25 10.56 -19.50
N VAL A 480 9.36 11.47 -19.09
CA VAL A 480 9.65 12.29 -17.93
C VAL A 480 9.72 11.30 -16.79
N ARG A 481 10.95 10.92 -16.46
CA ARG A 481 11.36 10.13 -15.31
C ARG A 481 10.79 10.77 -14.04
N GLY A 482 9.51 10.54 -13.78
CA GLY A 482 8.82 10.94 -12.57
C GLY A 482 9.34 10.09 -11.42
N SER A 483 10.36 10.59 -10.73
CA SER A 483 10.88 10.02 -9.48
C SER A 483 11.31 8.54 -9.53
N GLY A 484 12.00 8.12 -10.59
CA GLY A 484 12.83 6.91 -10.57
C GLY A 484 14.25 7.26 -10.18
N LYS A 485 14.66 6.92 -8.96
CA LYS A 485 16.06 6.95 -8.52
C LYS A 485 16.94 6.30 -9.59
N THR A 486 17.93 7.04 -10.04
CA THR A 486 19.00 6.55 -10.91
C THR A 486 19.70 5.40 -10.19
N LEU A 487 19.56 4.19 -10.74
CA LEU A 487 20.52 3.11 -10.58
C LEU A 487 21.83 3.55 -11.25
N CYS A 488 22.81 3.90 -10.43
CA CYS A 488 24.25 3.70 -10.63
C CYS A 488 24.84 3.44 -9.24
#